data_AF-A0A0A0K1Y2-F1
#
_entry.id   AF-A0A0A0K1Y2-F1
#
_cell.length_a   1.000
_cell.length_b   1.000
_cell.length_c   1.000
_cell.angle_alpha   90.00
_cell.angle_beta   90.00
_cell.angle_gamma   90.00
#
_symmetry.space_group_name_H-M   'P 1'
#
loop_
_entity.id
_entity.type
_entity.pdbx_description
1 polymer ?
#
loop_
_entity_poly.entity_id
_entity_poly.type
_entity_poly.pdbx_seq_one_letter_code
_entity_poly.pdbx_strand_id
1 'polypeptide(L)'
;MVDPEVLYAALVSGSSSTVRGQADTVGDAMKKVEESATRVDEAADRPTWTSAASAGYRVRTAGVGQGIQVNHFALGRLQTALTTGAHAYDAMEDHATTAIGHWRDRPSGLNPVVEELLALLVHARLVSVSATYSARLATVAAFAAGEKIDRDELDADTLEWLANGMDRTADWLKEHGGGLGPLIPNLGLSGDTRGLTPQGLGIDPTTGWIIQTSYSKDGDQPSTLSMVDPSTGKEMVDVELGGWTGQDSAGDDVDLPTPDHAGGVASDGTYTYVTSSGNPSHVFTYLSSDLRDGGSGPVQPIGPPTQLPDGAGAYGTVKDGALYVGTHVGDIGRGGNAYDGADDDGRLYRYTPDGHGGWTQDTTFGGGAGYVHTPPQAQGVVVRDGEYVFSTSLGRDRAGRLITQDRQDDEPGNGDRGDAYELPHMSEGIIELDGEIVATYESGADAYGPDGSDDDDLWANPYMTRTSLEALGLSEDIEVSPESLRGAATDFDAAARPLAAAANLVGRVTVSASSFGEVPSATTLATALNDQLGKGERSLDAGARAVHRTSAVLAGNARTYTDTDDYAADAIRRPGAP
;
A
#
# COMPACT_ATOMS: atom_id res chain seq x y z
N MET A 1 54.22 -4.59 20.37
CA MET A 1 54.38 -3.51 19.39
C MET A 1 53.16 -3.55 18.48
N VAL A 2 52.47 -2.42 18.29
CA VAL A 2 51.35 -2.33 17.35
C VAL A 2 51.94 -2.26 15.95
N ASP A 3 51.57 -3.18 15.08
CA ASP A 3 51.99 -3.14 13.67
C ASP A 3 50.84 -2.60 12.82
N PRO A 4 50.94 -1.37 12.29
CA PRO A 4 49.91 -0.79 11.42
C PRO A 4 49.64 -1.59 10.15
N GLU A 5 50.62 -2.38 9.67
CA GLU A 5 50.47 -3.20 8.46
C GLU A 5 49.40 -4.27 8.62
N VAL A 6 49.20 -4.82 9.83
CA VAL A 6 48.17 -5.84 10.09
C VAL A 6 46.77 -5.28 9.90
N LEU A 7 46.50 -4.11 10.48
CA LEU A 7 45.18 -3.46 10.34
C LEU A 7 44.97 -2.93 8.91
N TYR A 8 46.01 -2.38 8.29
CA TYR A 8 45.94 -1.97 6.88
C TYR A 8 45.58 -3.17 5.99
N ALA A 9 46.30 -4.29 6.13
CA ALA A 9 46.04 -5.50 5.34
C ALA A 9 44.63 -6.04 5.53
N ALA A 10 44.10 -6.02 6.76
CA ALA A 10 42.73 -6.41 7.06
C ALA A 10 41.71 -5.51 6.36
N LEU A 11 41.92 -4.19 6.38
CA LEU A 11 41.05 -3.21 5.73
C LEU A 11 41.03 -3.36 4.20
N VAL A 12 42.20 -3.49 3.57
CA VAL A 12 42.32 -3.55 2.11
C VAL A 12 42.23 -4.97 1.52
N SER A 13 41.77 -5.94 2.31
CA SER A 13 41.64 -7.35 1.90
C SER A 13 40.45 -7.62 0.96
N GLY A 14 39.55 -6.65 0.79
CA GLY A 14 38.36 -6.75 -0.03
C GLY A 14 38.56 -6.50 -1.52
N SER A 15 37.45 -6.44 -2.25
CA SER A 15 37.45 -6.30 -3.71
C SER A 15 36.20 -5.56 -4.19
N SER A 16 36.32 -4.24 -4.37
CA SER A 16 35.25 -3.41 -4.94
C SER A 16 34.89 -3.81 -6.38
N SER A 17 35.83 -4.32 -7.16
CA SER A 17 35.57 -4.83 -8.52
C SER A 17 34.65 -6.04 -8.52
N THR A 18 34.78 -6.93 -7.53
CA THR A 18 33.85 -8.06 -7.34
C THR A 18 32.44 -7.55 -7.03
N VAL A 19 32.31 -6.60 -6.11
CA VAL A 19 31.01 -6.01 -5.72
C VAL A 19 30.36 -5.27 -6.90
N ARG A 20 31.15 -4.57 -7.73
CA ARG A 20 30.64 -3.95 -8.97
C ARG A 20 30.13 -4.98 -9.97
N GLY A 21 30.86 -6.07 -10.19
CA GLY A 21 30.38 -7.15 -11.06
C GLY A 21 29.06 -7.77 -10.58
N GLN A 22 28.84 -7.82 -9.26
CA GLN A 22 27.57 -8.22 -8.67
C GLN A 22 26.47 -7.19 -8.92
N ALA A 23 26.77 -5.89 -8.76
CA ALA A 23 25.84 -4.82 -9.10
C ALA A 23 25.46 -4.83 -10.58
N ASP A 24 26.42 -5.08 -11.49
CA ASP A 24 26.18 -5.21 -12.92
C ASP A 24 25.27 -6.41 -13.23
N THR A 25 25.47 -7.54 -12.54
CA THR A 25 24.62 -8.73 -12.67
C THR A 25 23.18 -8.44 -12.23
N VAL A 26 22.99 -7.68 -11.14
CA VAL A 26 21.65 -7.20 -10.71
C VAL A 26 21.06 -6.24 -11.74
N GLY A 27 21.87 -5.34 -12.32
CA GLY A 27 21.44 -4.44 -13.39
C GLY A 27 21.02 -5.18 -14.67
N ASP A 28 21.68 -6.27 -15.02
CA ASP A 28 21.26 -7.14 -16.12
C ASP A 28 19.96 -7.89 -15.82
N ALA A 29 19.74 -8.27 -14.56
CA ALA A 29 18.45 -8.82 -14.13
C ALA A 29 17.34 -7.78 -14.25
N MET A 30 17.58 -6.51 -13.88
CA MET A 30 16.61 -5.43 -14.07
C MET A 30 16.20 -5.25 -15.53
N LYS A 31 17.14 -5.28 -16.48
CA LYS A 31 16.83 -5.24 -17.92
C LYS A 31 15.92 -6.38 -18.36
N LYS A 32 16.06 -7.57 -17.73
CA LYS A 32 15.19 -8.72 -18.01
C LYS A 32 13.80 -8.56 -17.40
N VAL A 33 13.70 -7.93 -16.24
CA VAL A 33 12.42 -7.55 -15.62
C VAL A 33 11.70 -6.51 -16.50
N GLU A 34 12.40 -5.49 -16.99
CA GLU A 34 11.88 -4.49 -17.92
C GLU A 34 11.40 -5.12 -19.24
N GLU A 35 12.20 -6.02 -19.84
CA GLU A 35 11.80 -6.80 -21.02
C GLU A 35 10.50 -7.59 -20.78
N SER A 36 10.30 -8.12 -19.56
CA SER A 36 9.04 -8.78 -19.19
C SER A 36 7.89 -7.80 -19.04
N ALA A 37 8.11 -6.61 -18.47
CA ALA A 37 7.08 -5.59 -18.30
C ALA A 37 6.50 -5.20 -19.66
N THR A 38 7.35 -4.87 -20.64
CA THR A 38 6.91 -4.53 -22.00
C THR A 38 6.08 -5.64 -22.64
N ARG A 39 6.44 -6.92 -22.44
CA ARG A 39 5.69 -8.05 -22.98
C ARG A 39 4.34 -8.25 -22.29
N VAL A 40 4.24 -7.91 -21.01
CA VAL A 40 2.96 -7.93 -20.28
C VAL A 40 2.07 -6.79 -20.77
N ASP A 41 2.62 -5.61 -21.05
CA ASP A 41 1.87 -4.51 -21.65
C ASP A 41 1.35 -4.88 -23.04
N GLU A 42 2.19 -5.50 -23.88
CA GLU A 42 1.77 -6.04 -25.18
C GLU A 42 0.64 -7.09 -25.03
N ALA A 43 0.72 -7.95 -24.01
CA ALA A 43 -0.33 -8.92 -23.69
C ALA A 43 -1.63 -8.22 -23.24
N ALA A 44 -1.52 -7.12 -22.48
CA ALA A 44 -2.65 -6.33 -21.98
C ALA A 44 -3.49 -5.75 -23.14
N ASP A 45 -2.82 -5.33 -24.21
CA ASP A 45 -3.45 -4.66 -25.36
C ASP A 45 -4.00 -5.63 -26.41
N ARG A 46 -3.68 -6.92 -26.35
CA ARG A 46 -4.09 -7.90 -27.37
C ARG A 46 -5.57 -8.28 -27.38
N PRO A 47 -6.25 -8.46 -26.24
CA PRO A 47 -7.66 -8.80 -26.22
C PRO A 47 -8.59 -7.80 -26.90
N THR A 48 -9.40 -8.29 -27.83
CA THR A 48 -10.43 -7.50 -28.53
C THR A 48 -11.81 -7.93 -28.03
N TRP A 49 -12.18 -7.50 -26.83
CA TRP A 49 -13.54 -7.67 -26.33
C TRP A 49 -13.99 -6.53 -25.41
N THR A 50 -15.31 -6.37 -25.26
CA THR A 50 -15.96 -5.24 -24.56
C THR A 50 -16.81 -5.74 -23.39
N SER A 51 -16.40 -5.42 -22.16
CA SER A 51 -17.12 -5.54 -20.86
C SER A 51 -16.13 -5.19 -19.73
N ALA A 52 -16.55 -5.14 -18.46
CA ALA A 52 -15.63 -5.04 -17.33
C ALA A 52 -14.77 -6.27 -17.11
N ALA A 53 -14.98 -7.40 -17.79
CA ALA A 53 -13.97 -8.44 -17.84
C ALA A 53 -12.79 -8.09 -18.76
N SER A 54 -13.00 -7.21 -19.75
CA SER A 54 -11.91 -6.60 -20.51
C SER A 54 -11.18 -5.54 -19.68
N ALA A 55 -11.91 -4.76 -18.88
CA ALA A 55 -11.33 -3.87 -17.89
C ALA A 55 -10.56 -4.65 -16.82
N GLY A 56 -11.17 -5.66 -16.21
CA GLY A 56 -10.57 -6.54 -15.20
C GLY A 56 -9.40 -7.38 -15.74
N TYR A 57 -9.42 -7.75 -17.03
CA TYR A 57 -8.24 -8.30 -17.70
C TYR A 57 -7.12 -7.26 -17.76
N ARG A 58 -7.38 -6.05 -18.27
CA ARG A 58 -6.38 -4.96 -18.34
C ARG A 58 -5.84 -4.57 -16.97
N VAL A 59 -6.69 -4.56 -15.96
CA VAL A 59 -6.34 -4.32 -14.56
C VAL A 59 -5.46 -5.44 -14.02
N ARG A 60 -5.83 -6.72 -14.23
CA ARG A 60 -4.98 -7.86 -13.83
C ARG A 60 -3.63 -7.85 -14.56
N THR A 61 -3.60 -7.51 -15.85
CA THR A 61 -2.35 -7.39 -16.60
C THR A 61 -1.53 -6.19 -16.11
N ALA A 62 -2.18 -5.07 -15.77
CA ALA A 62 -1.53 -3.91 -15.15
C ALA A 62 -0.98 -4.26 -13.76
N GLY A 63 -1.70 -5.03 -12.94
CA GLY A 63 -1.23 -5.54 -11.65
C GLY A 63 -0.04 -6.50 -11.79
N VAL A 64 -0.02 -7.35 -12.82
CA VAL A 64 1.17 -8.14 -13.18
C VAL A 64 2.33 -7.21 -13.58
N GLY A 65 2.07 -6.20 -14.41
CA GLY A 65 3.04 -5.17 -14.79
C GLY A 65 3.60 -4.43 -13.58
N GLN A 66 2.76 -4.01 -12.64
CA GLN A 66 3.14 -3.37 -11.38
C GLN A 66 3.96 -4.30 -10.48
N GLY A 67 3.56 -5.57 -10.32
CA GLY A 67 4.36 -6.56 -9.58
C GLY A 67 5.75 -6.78 -10.18
N ILE A 68 5.86 -6.70 -11.52
CA ILE A 68 7.15 -6.69 -12.22
C ILE A 68 7.93 -5.41 -11.89
N GLN A 69 7.28 -4.25 -11.84
CA GLN A 69 7.92 -2.98 -11.44
C GLN A 69 8.38 -2.96 -9.98
N VAL A 70 7.63 -3.53 -9.03
CA VAL A 70 8.05 -3.67 -7.63
C VAL A 70 9.36 -4.45 -7.53
N ASN A 71 9.47 -5.55 -8.29
CA ASN A 71 10.73 -6.29 -8.38
C ASN A 71 11.83 -5.45 -9.04
N HIS A 72 11.53 -4.66 -10.07
CA HIS A 72 12.49 -3.75 -10.69
C HIS A 72 13.04 -2.72 -9.68
N PHE A 73 12.17 -2.10 -8.87
CA PHE A 73 12.58 -1.15 -7.82
C PHE A 73 13.38 -1.83 -6.71
N ALA A 74 12.96 -3.01 -6.24
CA ALA A 74 13.70 -3.77 -5.23
C ALA A 74 15.10 -4.14 -5.73
N LEU A 75 15.23 -4.58 -6.98
CA LEU A 75 16.54 -4.84 -7.60
C LEU A 75 17.35 -3.56 -7.78
N GLY A 76 16.74 -2.45 -8.17
CA GLY A 76 17.39 -1.13 -8.26
C GLY A 76 17.98 -0.71 -6.92
N ARG A 77 17.23 -0.87 -5.82
CA ARG A 77 17.71 -0.62 -4.45
C ARG A 77 18.94 -1.47 -4.12
N LEU A 78 18.93 -2.76 -4.48
CA LEU A 78 20.06 -3.66 -4.25
C LEU A 78 21.27 -3.30 -5.11
N GLN A 79 21.07 -2.95 -6.39
CA GLN A 79 22.13 -2.46 -7.27
C GLN A 79 22.78 -1.18 -6.71
N THR A 80 21.97 -0.23 -6.24
CA THR A 80 22.45 1.01 -5.61
C THR A 80 23.20 0.73 -4.32
N ALA A 81 22.72 -0.19 -3.49
CA ALA A 81 23.39 -0.58 -2.26
C ALA A 81 24.76 -1.23 -2.54
N LEU A 82 24.85 -2.13 -3.51
CA LEU A 82 26.11 -2.74 -3.96
C LEU A 82 27.08 -1.70 -4.52
N THR A 83 26.61 -0.81 -5.40
CA THR A 83 27.43 0.24 -6.01
C THR A 83 27.97 1.21 -4.95
N THR A 84 27.10 1.65 -4.02
CA THR A 84 27.47 2.52 -2.90
C THR A 84 28.47 1.83 -1.96
N GLY A 85 28.27 0.55 -1.66
CA GLY A 85 29.21 -0.26 -0.87
C GLY A 85 30.60 -0.36 -1.51
N ALA A 86 30.65 -0.57 -2.84
CA ALA A 86 31.90 -0.62 -3.59
C ALA A 86 32.64 0.74 -3.59
N HIS A 87 31.93 1.85 -3.78
CA HIS A 87 32.52 3.19 -3.68
C HIS A 87 33.00 3.53 -2.27
N ALA A 88 32.26 3.12 -1.24
CA ALA A 88 32.67 3.29 0.14
C ALA A 88 33.96 2.51 0.44
N TYR A 89 34.12 1.31 -0.13
CA TYR A 89 35.35 0.52 -0.02
C TYR A 89 36.54 1.22 -0.70
N ASP A 90 36.40 1.69 -1.94
CA ASP A 90 37.50 2.41 -2.63
C ASP A 90 37.95 3.65 -1.86
N ALA A 91 36.99 4.45 -1.36
CA ALA A 91 37.32 5.62 -0.54
C ALA A 91 38.04 5.24 0.76
N MET A 92 37.65 4.13 1.38
CA MET A 92 38.34 3.59 2.55
C MET A 92 39.77 3.15 2.19
N GLU A 93 39.97 2.44 1.08
CA GLU A 93 41.29 1.97 0.60
C GLU A 93 42.24 3.14 0.32
N ASP A 94 41.76 4.21 -0.31
CA ASP A 94 42.52 5.45 -0.55
C ASP A 94 42.96 6.10 0.77
N HIS A 95 42.03 6.21 1.73
CA HIS A 95 42.32 6.77 3.05
C HIS A 95 43.28 5.91 3.87
N ALA A 96 43.13 4.58 3.82
CA ALA A 96 44.00 3.63 4.48
C ALA A 96 45.41 3.65 3.86
N THR A 97 45.51 3.73 2.53
CA THR A 97 46.78 3.81 1.78
C THR A 97 47.53 5.11 2.10
N THR A 98 46.80 6.23 2.19
CA THR A 98 47.37 7.50 2.64
C THR A 98 47.92 7.39 4.07
N ALA A 99 47.15 6.78 4.98
CA ALA A 99 47.57 6.62 6.37
C ALA A 99 48.81 5.72 6.50
N ILE A 100 48.84 4.55 5.85
CA ILE A 100 49.97 3.61 5.93
C ILE A 100 51.21 4.14 5.21
N GLY A 101 51.06 5.03 4.23
CA GLY A 101 52.18 5.69 3.54
C GLY A 101 53.14 6.36 4.52
N HIS A 102 52.61 7.03 5.57
CA HIS A 102 53.44 7.63 6.61
C HIS A 102 54.30 6.62 7.39
N TRP A 103 53.82 5.38 7.55
CA TRP A 103 54.58 4.30 8.18
C TRP A 103 55.63 3.71 7.23
N ARG A 104 55.28 3.54 5.95
CA ARG A 104 56.14 2.93 4.92
C ARG A 104 57.27 3.87 4.48
N ASP A 105 57.01 5.17 4.41
CA ASP A 105 57.97 6.20 4.00
C ASP A 105 58.84 6.71 5.16
N ARG A 106 58.77 6.06 6.33
CA ARG A 106 59.52 6.50 7.51
C ARG A 106 61.04 6.40 7.28
N PRO A 107 61.84 7.31 7.85
CA PRO A 107 63.31 7.22 7.78
C PRO A 107 63.84 5.92 8.39
N SER A 108 64.87 5.33 7.77
CA SER A 108 65.59 4.21 8.37
C SER A 108 66.42 4.69 9.58
N GLY A 109 66.50 3.85 10.62
CA GLY A 109 67.30 4.15 11.82
C GLY A 109 66.66 5.12 12.81
N LEU A 110 65.33 5.24 12.83
CA LEU A 110 64.61 5.97 13.87
C LEU A 110 64.94 5.44 15.28
N ASN A 111 64.86 6.33 16.27
CA ASN A 111 64.90 5.92 17.67
C ASN A 111 63.69 5.00 17.96
N PRO A 112 63.87 3.86 18.67
CA PRO A 112 62.78 2.91 18.94
C PRO A 112 61.51 3.53 19.53
N VAL A 113 61.63 4.53 20.41
CA VAL A 113 60.48 5.22 21.02
C VAL A 113 59.73 6.06 19.99
N VAL A 114 60.46 6.71 19.08
CA VAL A 114 59.86 7.52 18.00
C VAL A 114 59.18 6.63 16.97
N GLU A 115 59.77 5.47 16.66
CA GLU A 115 59.16 4.47 15.77
C GLU A 115 57.88 3.89 16.37
N GLU A 116 57.85 3.56 17.66
CA GLU A 116 56.64 3.10 18.35
C GLU A 116 55.53 4.16 18.38
N LEU A 117 55.88 5.43 18.64
CA LEU A 117 54.91 6.53 18.60
C LEU A 117 54.32 6.74 17.20
N LEU A 118 55.14 6.65 16.15
CA LEU A 118 54.66 6.72 14.77
C LEU A 118 53.72 5.55 14.44
N ALA A 119 54.09 4.32 14.82
CA ALA A 119 53.22 3.15 14.66
C ALA A 119 51.86 3.35 15.35
N LEU A 120 51.85 3.86 16.59
CA LEU A 120 50.61 4.12 17.33
C LEU A 120 49.74 5.17 16.64
N LEU A 121 50.33 6.26 16.14
CA LEU A 121 49.60 7.32 15.43
C LEU A 121 48.99 6.82 14.12
N VAL A 122 49.76 6.07 13.31
CA VAL A 122 49.26 5.49 12.06
C VAL A 122 48.16 4.47 12.33
N HIS A 123 48.34 3.61 13.34
CA HIS A 123 47.32 2.65 13.75
C HIS A 123 46.03 3.34 14.21
N ALA A 124 46.11 4.38 15.04
CA ALA A 124 44.94 5.16 15.46
C ALA A 124 44.22 5.80 14.27
N ARG A 125 44.96 6.28 13.26
CA ARG A 125 44.37 6.80 12.03
C ARG A 125 43.64 5.71 11.24
N LEU A 126 44.22 4.52 11.10
CA LEU A 126 43.58 3.37 10.45
C LEU A 126 42.32 2.91 11.19
N VAL A 127 42.32 2.91 12.53
CA VAL A 127 41.12 2.64 13.35
C VAL A 127 40.00 3.65 13.06
N SER A 128 40.34 4.94 12.95
CA SER A 128 39.36 5.99 12.60
C SER A 128 38.80 5.82 11.18
N VAL A 129 39.64 5.42 10.22
CA VAL A 129 39.21 5.06 8.85
C VAL A 129 38.25 3.87 8.90
N SER A 130 38.60 2.81 9.63
CA SER A 130 37.77 1.62 9.84
C SER A 130 36.40 1.95 10.43
N ALA A 131 36.35 2.74 11.50
CA ALA A 131 35.10 3.12 12.16
C ALA A 131 34.17 3.94 11.24
N THR A 132 34.74 4.91 10.51
CA THR A 132 33.98 5.73 9.56
C THR A 132 33.41 4.88 8.43
N TYR A 133 34.19 3.95 7.91
CA TYR A 133 33.76 3.04 6.88
C TYR A 133 32.68 2.07 7.37
N SER A 134 32.85 1.49 8.56
CA SER A 134 31.86 0.60 9.19
C SER A 134 30.50 1.30 9.40
N ALA A 135 30.49 2.57 9.81
CA ALA A 135 29.27 3.35 9.94
C ALA A 135 28.55 3.51 8.59
N ARG A 136 29.29 3.80 7.50
CA ARG A 136 28.73 3.90 6.15
C ARG A 136 28.12 2.57 5.68
N LEU A 137 28.79 1.45 5.91
CA LEU A 137 28.25 0.13 5.54
C LEU A 137 26.97 -0.21 6.30
N ALA A 138 26.86 0.18 7.58
CA ALA A 138 25.63 -0.01 8.35
C ALA A 138 24.45 0.78 7.77
N THR A 139 24.68 2.04 7.36
CA THR A 139 23.65 2.83 6.66
C THR A 139 23.20 2.18 5.35
N VAL A 140 24.15 1.65 4.57
CA VAL A 140 23.82 0.92 3.32
C VAL A 140 23.03 -0.36 3.60
N ALA A 141 23.33 -1.05 4.71
CA ALA A 141 22.62 -2.27 5.11
C ALA A 141 21.15 -1.99 5.49
N ALA A 142 20.90 -0.93 6.25
CA ALA A 142 19.55 -0.48 6.60
C ALA A 142 18.75 -0.12 5.34
N PHE A 143 19.36 0.65 4.42
CA PHE A 143 18.74 0.97 3.13
C PHE A 143 18.38 -0.29 2.31
N ALA A 144 19.24 -1.31 2.32
CA ALA A 144 18.95 -2.55 1.60
C ALA A 144 17.75 -3.33 2.18
N ALA A 145 17.54 -3.27 3.50
CA ALA A 145 16.60 -4.14 4.21
C ALA A 145 15.11 -3.83 4.01
N GLY A 146 14.71 -2.55 3.87
CA GLY A 146 13.29 -2.12 3.80
C GLY A 146 12.55 -2.23 5.15
N GLU A 147 11.57 -1.36 5.40
CA GLU A 147 10.82 -1.25 6.67
C GLU A 147 9.99 -2.51 7.02
N LYS A 148 9.85 -2.76 8.33
CA LYS A 148 9.07 -3.84 8.96
C LYS A 148 8.38 -3.27 10.21
N ILE A 149 7.29 -3.89 10.69
CA ILE A 149 6.80 -3.68 12.06
C ILE A 149 7.91 -4.09 13.03
N ASP A 150 8.34 -3.16 13.87
CA ASP A 150 9.37 -3.43 14.86
C ASP A 150 8.76 -4.06 16.12
N ARG A 151 8.72 -5.40 16.13
CA ARG A 151 8.17 -6.17 17.26
C ARG A 151 8.98 -6.02 18.54
N ASP A 152 10.22 -5.52 18.46
CA ASP A 152 11.06 -5.29 19.63
C ASP A 152 10.64 -4.02 20.41
N GLU A 153 9.80 -3.16 19.82
CA GLU A 153 9.25 -1.95 20.45
C GLU A 153 7.89 -2.18 21.15
N LEU A 154 7.25 -3.34 20.96
CA LEU A 154 5.95 -3.67 21.53
C LEU A 154 6.06 -4.39 22.88
N ASP A 155 5.17 -4.08 23.83
CA ASP A 155 5.07 -4.82 25.09
C ASP A 155 4.42 -6.21 24.92
N ALA A 156 4.43 -7.02 25.98
CA ALA A 156 3.97 -8.41 25.93
C ALA A 156 2.46 -8.55 25.65
N ASP A 157 1.64 -7.67 26.22
CA ASP A 157 0.18 -7.72 26.10
C ASP A 157 -0.21 -7.29 24.67
N THR A 158 0.46 -6.27 24.14
CA THR A 158 0.32 -5.79 22.75
C THR A 158 0.76 -6.86 21.74
N LEU A 159 1.83 -7.62 22.02
CA LEU A 159 2.28 -8.73 21.18
C LEU A 159 1.30 -9.91 21.15
N GLU A 160 0.67 -10.22 22.28
CA GLU A 160 -0.36 -11.27 22.37
C GLU A 160 -1.63 -10.85 21.62
N TRP A 161 -2.07 -9.60 21.81
CA TRP A 161 -3.19 -9.02 21.08
C TRP A 161 -2.99 -9.07 19.56
N LEU A 162 -1.80 -8.65 19.09
CA LEU A 162 -1.42 -8.75 17.67
C LEU A 162 -1.42 -10.20 17.19
N ALA A 163 -0.90 -11.15 17.96
CA ALA A 163 -0.85 -12.55 17.56
C ALA A 163 -2.25 -13.15 17.42
N ASN A 164 -3.14 -12.92 18.40
CA ASN A 164 -4.52 -13.39 18.39
C ASN A 164 -5.30 -12.80 17.20
N GLY A 165 -5.13 -11.50 16.95
CA GLY A 165 -5.75 -10.83 15.81
C GLY A 165 -5.28 -11.37 14.45
N MET A 166 -3.97 -11.63 14.30
CA MET A 166 -3.42 -12.22 13.08
C MET A 166 -3.90 -13.65 12.82
N ASP A 167 -4.06 -14.48 13.87
CA ASP A 167 -4.62 -15.82 13.76
C ASP A 167 -6.09 -15.77 13.30
N ARG A 168 -6.90 -14.87 13.88
CA ARG A 168 -8.29 -14.64 13.45
C ARG A 168 -8.37 -14.16 12.00
N THR A 169 -7.51 -13.24 11.59
CA THR A 169 -7.43 -12.78 10.20
C THR A 169 -7.05 -13.92 9.25
N ALA A 170 -6.13 -14.82 9.65
CA ALA A 170 -5.76 -15.98 8.84
C ALA A 170 -6.93 -16.97 8.66
N ASP A 171 -7.72 -17.20 9.70
CA ASP A 171 -8.92 -18.03 9.63
C ASP A 171 -10.00 -17.40 8.74
N TRP A 172 -10.22 -16.09 8.88
CA TRP A 172 -11.15 -15.35 8.02
C TRP A 172 -10.78 -15.42 6.53
N LEU A 173 -9.50 -15.22 6.20
CA LEU A 173 -9.00 -15.31 4.81
C LEU A 173 -9.26 -16.70 4.21
N LYS A 174 -9.14 -17.74 5.03
CA LYS A 174 -9.37 -19.13 4.61
C LYS A 174 -10.85 -19.43 4.39
N GLU A 175 -11.74 -18.85 5.20
CA GLU A 175 -13.18 -19.05 5.10
C GLU A 175 -13.81 -18.26 3.95
N HIS A 176 -13.40 -16.99 3.77
CA HIS A 176 -14.09 -16.05 2.89
C HIS A 176 -13.36 -15.79 1.55
N GLY A 177 -12.09 -16.20 1.40
CA GLY A 177 -11.38 -16.17 0.11
C GLY A 177 -10.81 -14.80 -0.30
N GLY A 178 -10.62 -13.89 0.66
CA GLY A 178 -9.99 -12.57 0.47
C GLY A 178 -8.45 -12.58 0.56
N GLY A 179 -7.87 -11.38 0.59
CA GLY A 179 -6.42 -11.16 0.72
C GLY A 179 -6.08 -10.10 1.76
N LEU A 180 -4.81 -10.03 2.17
CA LEU A 180 -4.29 -8.89 2.92
C LEU A 180 -3.94 -7.75 1.97
N GLY A 181 -4.29 -6.54 2.35
CA GLY A 181 -3.80 -5.29 1.80
C GLY A 181 -2.55 -4.79 2.54
N PRO A 182 -2.16 -3.53 2.28
CA PRO A 182 -1.07 -2.88 3.00
C PRO A 182 -1.30 -2.79 4.51
N LEU A 183 -0.22 -2.52 5.25
CA LEU A 183 -0.28 -2.14 6.65
C LEU A 183 -1.07 -0.82 6.77
N ILE A 184 -1.93 -0.72 7.77
CA ILE A 184 -2.63 0.52 8.10
C ILE A 184 -1.64 1.44 8.84
N PRO A 185 -1.39 2.66 8.34
CA PRO A 185 -0.45 3.59 8.94
C PRO A 185 -0.96 4.16 10.28
N ASN A 186 -0.04 4.77 11.03
CA ASN A 186 -0.27 5.47 12.30
C ASN A 186 -0.88 4.67 13.46
N LEU A 187 -0.96 3.35 13.34
CA LEU A 187 -1.41 2.48 14.42
C LEU A 187 -0.32 2.30 15.47
N GLY A 188 -0.69 2.23 16.75
CA GLY A 188 0.27 1.80 17.77
C GLY A 188 0.72 0.36 17.58
N LEU A 189 -0.14 -0.53 17.04
CA LEU A 189 0.26 -1.87 16.58
C LEU A 189 1.34 -1.87 15.48
N SER A 190 1.48 -0.77 14.75
CA SER A 190 2.53 -0.59 13.73
C SER A 190 3.82 0.02 14.29
N GLY A 191 3.85 0.36 15.59
CA GLY A 191 4.96 1.03 16.27
C GLY A 191 4.84 2.57 16.31
N ASP A 192 3.71 3.13 15.87
CA ASP A 192 3.51 4.58 15.91
C ASP A 192 3.06 5.04 17.30
N THR A 193 3.87 5.85 17.96
CA THR A 193 3.59 6.36 19.32
C THR A 193 2.38 7.28 19.41
N ARG A 194 1.82 7.76 18.28
CA ARG A 194 0.61 8.57 18.26
C ARG A 194 -0.66 7.72 18.46
N GLY A 195 -0.61 6.42 18.13
CA GLY A 195 -1.71 5.49 18.40
C GLY A 195 -3.03 5.83 17.72
N LEU A 196 -2.99 6.45 16.54
CA LEU A 196 -4.14 7.08 15.92
C LEU A 196 -5.19 6.05 15.47
N THR A 197 -6.43 6.51 15.36
CA THR A 197 -7.58 5.72 14.94
C THR A 197 -7.84 5.92 13.45
N PRO A 198 -7.60 4.90 12.59
CA PRO A 198 -7.80 5.00 11.14
C PRO A 198 -9.29 4.94 10.81
N GLN A 199 -9.77 5.79 9.90
CA GLN A 199 -11.20 5.85 9.59
C GLN A 199 -11.47 5.92 8.09
N GLY A 200 -11.07 7.00 7.43
CA GLY A 200 -11.35 7.19 6.01
C GLY A 200 -10.35 6.46 5.10
N LEU A 201 -10.88 5.94 3.98
CA LEU A 201 -10.09 5.31 2.94
C LEU A 201 -10.46 5.90 1.57
N GLY A 202 -9.45 6.25 0.76
CA GLY A 202 -9.59 6.85 -0.56
C GLY A 202 -8.45 6.44 -1.50
N ILE A 203 -8.47 6.93 -2.74
CA ILE A 203 -7.39 6.71 -3.73
C ILE A 203 -7.00 8.06 -4.32
N ASP A 204 -5.70 8.33 -4.45
CA ASP A 204 -5.20 9.40 -5.32
C ASP A 204 -5.14 8.87 -6.76
N PRO A 205 -6.03 9.31 -7.67
CA PRO A 205 -6.07 8.79 -9.04
C PRO A 205 -4.82 9.16 -9.87
N THR A 206 -3.99 10.10 -9.40
CA THR A 206 -2.75 10.51 -10.09
C THR A 206 -1.64 9.49 -9.91
N THR A 207 -1.51 8.96 -8.70
CA THR A 207 -0.40 8.08 -8.29
C THR A 207 -0.84 6.63 -8.14
N GLY A 208 -2.13 6.39 -7.92
CA GLY A 208 -2.68 5.09 -7.53
C GLY A 208 -2.44 4.75 -6.06
N TRP A 209 -1.97 5.70 -5.24
CA TRP A 209 -1.75 5.47 -3.81
C TRP A 209 -3.08 5.46 -3.05
N ILE A 210 -3.17 4.59 -2.05
CA ILE A 210 -4.27 4.57 -1.09
C ILE A 210 -4.09 5.75 -0.15
N ILE A 211 -5.17 6.50 0.08
CA ILE A 211 -5.24 7.58 1.05
C ILE A 211 -5.91 7.02 2.31
N GLN A 212 -5.25 7.12 3.45
CA GLN A 212 -5.80 6.77 4.77
C GLN A 212 -5.87 8.03 5.61
N THR A 213 -7.03 8.32 6.20
CA THR A 213 -7.14 9.35 7.25
C THR A 213 -7.23 8.69 8.62
N SER A 214 -6.56 9.28 9.59
CA SER A 214 -6.55 8.81 10.98
C SER A 214 -6.72 9.98 11.94
N TYR A 215 -7.42 9.79 13.06
CA TYR A 215 -7.69 10.84 14.05
C TYR A 215 -7.27 10.40 15.45
N SER A 216 -7.08 11.37 16.35
CA SER A 216 -6.95 11.07 17.79
C SER A 216 -8.33 11.05 18.42
N LYS A 217 -8.66 9.94 19.09
CA LYS A 217 -9.94 9.76 19.80
C LYS A 217 -10.18 10.80 20.88
N ASP A 218 -9.11 11.27 21.53
CA ASP A 218 -9.19 12.28 22.59
C ASP A 218 -9.12 13.71 22.05
N GLY A 219 -8.94 13.89 20.74
CA GLY A 219 -8.82 15.19 20.07
C GLY A 219 -7.58 15.99 20.49
N ASP A 220 -6.59 15.33 21.09
CA ASP A 220 -5.35 15.95 21.60
C ASP A 220 -4.30 16.17 20.51
N GLN A 221 -4.47 15.53 19.34
CA GLN A 221 -3.59 15.62 18.18
C GLN A 221 -4.41 15.88 16.91
N PRO A 222 -3.84 16.59 15.91
CA PRO A 222 -4.50 16.77 14.64
C PRO A 222 -4.78 15.44 13.92
N SER A 223 -5.86 15.38 13.15
CA SER A 223 -6.04 14.28 12.20
C SER A 223 -4.91 14.27 11.19
N THR A 224 -4.54 13.08 10.75
CA THR A 224 -3.47 12.84 9.79
C THR A 224 -4.04 12.25 8.51
N LEU A 225 -3.30 12.46 7.44
CA LEU A 225 -3.51 11.80 6.16
C LEU A 225 -2.20 11.14 5.76
N SER A 226 -2.26 9.85 5.54
CA SER A 226 -1.14 9.07 5.01
C SER A 226 -1.48 8.57 3.61
N MET A 227 -0.47 8.45 2.76
CA MET A 227 -0.60 7.82 1.45
C MET A 227 0.26 6.58 1.39
N VAL A 228 -0.34 5.44 1.05
CA VAL A 228 0.34 4.14 0.98
C VAL A 228 0.37 3.68 -0.46
N ASP A 229 1.55 3.31 -0.95
CA ASP A 229 1.67 2.64 -2.24
C ASP A 229 1.16 1.19 -2.09
N PRO A 230 0.00 0.84 -2.70
CA PRO A 230 -0.60 -0.48 -2.51
C PRO A 230 0.26 -1.62 -3.07
N SER A 231 1.21 -1.33 -3.96
CA SER A 231 2.07 -2.33 -4.60
C SER A 231 3.25 -2.73 -3.72
N THR A 232 3.81 -1.79 -2.96
CA THR A 232 4.94 -2.01 -2.07
C THR A 232 4.51 -2.15 -0.61
N GLY A 233 3.30 -1.69 -0.28
CA GLY A 233 2.80 -1.54 1.08
C GLY A 233 3.52 -0.44 1.86
N LYS A 234 4.31 0.41 1.19
CA LYS A 234 5.10 1.44 1.84
C LYS A 234 4.28 2.72 2.00
N GLU A 235 4.36 3.32 3.18
CA GLU A 235 3.94 4.70 3.37
C GLU A 235 4.86 5.64 2.57
N MET A 236 4.22 6.49 1.78
CA MET A 236 4.84 7.46 0.88
C MET A 236 4.75 8.88 1.43
N VAL A 237 3.66 9.16 2.15
CA VAL A 237 3.31 10.47 2.71
C VAL A 237 2.67 10.23 4.08
N ASP A 238 2.99 11.10 5.04
CA ASP A 238 2.31 11.23 6.32
C ASP A 238 2.28 12.71 6.70
N VAL A 239 1.09 13.30 6.77
CA VAL A 239 0.91 14.74 7.01
C VAL A 239 -0.21 15.01 8.00
N GLU A 240 -0.03 16.02 8.85
CA GLU A 240 -1.10 16.57 9.68
C GLU A 240 -2.05 17.40 8.82
N LEU A 241 -3.35 17.26 9.07
CA LEU A 241 -4.39 18.07 8.44
C LEU A 241 -4.64 19.34 9.25
N GLY A 242 -4.64 20.47 8.56
CA GLY A 242 -4.99 21.78 9.14
C GLY A 242 -6.49 22.02 9.16
N GLY A 243 -6.91 22.88 10.09
CA GLY A 243 -8.26 23.47 10.11
C GLY A 243 -8.40 24.67 9.17
N TRP A 244 -9.43 25.48 9.34
CA TRP A 244 -9.61 26.68 8.53
C TRP A 244 -9.98 27.89 9.39
N THR A 245 -9.24 28.98 9.22
CA THR A 245 -9.55 30.27 9.83
C THR A 245 -9.80 31.30 8.73
N GLY A 246 -10.96 31.96 8.77
CA GLY A 246 -11.33 32.96 7.76
C GLY A 246 -12.69 33.59 8.02
N GLN A 247 -13.33 34.08 6.96
CA GLN A 247 -14.68 34.64 7.02
C GLN A 247 -15.65 33.76 6.24
N ASP A 248 -16.77 33.41 6.85
CA ASP A 248 -17.81 32.61 6.18
C ASP A 248 -18.57 33.42 5.10
N SER A 249 -19.60 32.80 4.52
CA SER A 249 -20.42 33.45 3.49
C SER A 249 -21.22 34.66 4.01
N ALA A 250 -21.42 34.78 5.32
CA ALA A 250 -22.05 35.93 5.97
C ALA A 250 -21.04 37.03 6.33
N GLY A 251 -19.74 36.75 6.22
CA GLY A 251 -18.65 37.65 6.58
C GLY A 251 -18.27 37.59 8.06
N ASP A 252 -18.76 36.57 8.79
CA ASP A 252 -18.41 36.34 10.18
C ASP A 252 -17.07 35.61 10.27
N ASP A 253 -16.22 36.01 11.21
CA ASP A 253 -14.95 35.32 11.46
C ASP A 253 -15.23 33.92 12.02
N VAL A 254 -14.72 32.90 11.33
CA VAL A 254 -14.88 31.50 11.67
C VAL A 254 -13.50 30.88 11.84
N ASP A 255 -13.36 30.11 12.91
CA ASP A 255 -12.17 29.33 13.24
C ASP A 255 -12.60 27.87 13.42
N LEU A 256 -12.41 27.08 12.38
CA LEU A 256 -12.71 25.65 12.36
C LEU A 256 -11.44 24.88 12.71
N PRO A 257 -11.49 23.96 13.68
CA PRO A 257 -10.36 23.09 13.98
C PRO A 257 -10.06 22.16 12.78
N THR A 258 -8.95 21.43 12.90
CA THR A 258 -8.64 20.29 12.03
C THR A 258 -9.83 19.32 11.93
N PRO A 259 -10.00 18.59 10.82
CA PRO A 259 -10.99 17.52 10.73
C PRO A 259 -10.94 16.60 11.94
N ASP A 260 -12.10 16.25 12.48
CA ASP A 260 -12.26 15.33 13.61
C ASP A 260 -13.23 14.23 13.19
N HIS A 261 -12.97 12.98 13.61
CA HIS A 261 -13.62 11.81 13.04
C HIS A 261 -13.65 11.87 11.51
N ALA A 262 -12.44 11.85 10.93
CA ALA A 262 -12.18 12.07 9.51
C ALA A 262 -12.56 10.86 8.63
N GLY A 263 -13.80 10.38 8.71
CA GLY A 263 -14.21 9.07 8.17
C GLY A 263 -14.45 9.01 6.66
N GLY A 264 -14.61 10.15 5.98
CA GLY A 264 -14.68 10.21 4.52
C GLY A 264 -13.45 10.85 3.92
N VAL A 265 -12.84 10.18 2.94
CA VAL A 265 -11.74 10.77 2.15
C VAL A 265 -11.83 10.34 0.70
N ALA A 266 -11.71 11.31 -0.22
CA ALA A 266 -11.77 11.08 -1.65
C ALA A 266 -10.86 12.04 -2.40
N SER A 267 -10.40 11.68 -3.60
CA SER A 267 -9.63 12.59 -4.44
C SER A 267 -10.07 12.51 -5.90
N ASP A 268 -10.06 13.66 -6.58
CA ASP A 268 -10.20 13.76 -8.04
C ASP A 268 -8.84 13.93 -8.75
N GLY A 269 -7.74 13.84 -7.99
CA GLY A 269 -6.35 14.02 -8.42
C GLY A 269 -5.84 15.46 -8.34
N THR A 270 -6.75 16.44 -8.40
CA THR A 270 -6.42 17.86 -8.18
C THR A 270 -6.60 18.22 -6.71
N TYR A 271 -7.74 17.81 -6.15
CA TYR A 271 -8.13 18.04 -4.78
C TYR A 271 -8.37 16.74 -4.04
N THR A 272 -8.14 16.80 -2.74
CA THR A 272 -8.50 15.75 -1.78
C THR A 272 -9.52 16.34 -0.82
N TYR A 273 -10.63 15.64 -0.64
CA TYR A 273 -11.75 16.03 0.20
C TYR A 273 -11.75 15.15 1.44
N VAL A 274 -11.74 15.75 2.62
CA VAL A 274 -11.81 15.04 3.90
C VAL A 274 -13.07 15.49 4.62
N THR A 275 -13.94 14.55 4.95
CA THR A 275 -15.17 14.82 5.71
C THR A 275 -14.88 14.70 7.20
N SER A 276 -15.47 15.60 7.98
CA SER A 276 -15.43 15.60 9.45
C SER A 276 -16.85 15.46 9.95
N SER A 277 -17.11 14.42 10.77
CA SER A 277 -18.42 14.20 11.39
C SER A 277 -18.59 14.96 12.72
N GLY A 278 -17.76 15.98 12.98
CA GLY A 278 -17.92 16.91 14.10
C GLY A 278 -19.26 17.64 14.06
N ASN A 279 -19.53 18.47 15.08
CA ASN A 279 -20.75 19.26 15.17
C ASN A 279 -20.45 20.78 15.12
N PRO A 280 -20.68 21.47 13.98
CA PRO A 280 -21.29 20.96 12.74
C PRO A 280 -20.32 20.15 11.87
N SER A 281 -20.88 19.32 10.99
CA SER A 281 -20.12 18.45 10.09
C SER A 281 -19.67 19.20 8.84
N HIS A 282 -18.49 18.88 8.31
CA HIS A 282 -17.87 19.64 7.21
C HIS A 282 -17.13 18.77 6.19
N VAL A 283 -16.92 19.30 5.00
CA VAL A 283 -15.94 18.82 4.01
C VAL A 283 -14.82 19.83 3.88
N PHE A 284 -13.60 19.41 4.19
CA PHE A 284 -12.38 20.17 4.00
C PHE A 284 -11.77 19.80 2.63
N THR A 285 -11.42 20.82 1.84
CA THR A 285 -10.80 20.62 0.52
C THR A 285 -9.33 21.02 0.59
N TYR A 286 -8.45 20.09 0.27
CA TYR A 286 -7.00 20.29 0.20
C TYR A 286 -6.51 20.15 -1.23
N LEU A 287 -5.42 20.84 -1.58
CA LEU A 287 -4.70 20.54 -2.83
C LEU A 287 -3.98 19.21 -2.68
N SER A 288 -4.21 18.28 -3.60
CA SER A 288 -3.55 16.97 -3.56
C SER A 288 -2.03 17.10 -3.76
N SER A 289 -1.55 18.14 -4.45
CA SER A 289 -0.12 18.45 -4.54
C SER A 289 0.49 18.75 -3.18
N ASP A 290 -0.18 19.57 -2.37
CA ASP A 290 0.36 20.05 -1.10
C ASP A 290 0.38 18.91 -0.08
N LEU A 291 -0.61 18.02 -0.13
CA LEU A 291 -0.60 16.78 0.65
C LEU A 291 0.58 15.88 0.26
N ARG A 292 0.83 15.69 -1.04
CA ARG A 292 1.94 14.85 -1.53
C ARG A 292 3.33 15.41 -1.22
N ASP A 293 3.48 16.72 -1.36
CA ASP A 293 4.74 17.41 -1.10
C ASP A 293 5.02 17.51 0.41
N GLY A 294 3.95 17.53 1.22
CA GLY A 294 4.00 17.68 2.66
C GLY A 294 4.52 19.05 3.11
N GLY A 295 4.93 19.15 4.37
CA GLY A 295 5.43 20.39 4.94
C GLY A 295 5.97 20.24 6.36
N SER A 296 6.47 21.34 6.93
CA SER A 296 6.94 21.37 8.32
C SER A 296 5.82 21.58 9.36
N GLY A 297 4.56 21.50 8.94
CA GLY A 297 3.38 21.70 9.77
C GLY A 297 2.10 21.31 9.01
N PRO A 298 0.93 21.50 9.63
CA PRO A 298 -0.34 21.01 9.07
C PRO A 298 -0.65 21.61 7.69
N VAL A 299 -1.05 20.76 6.75
CA VAL A 299 -1.47 21.17 5.42
C VAL A 299 -2.83 21.85 5.52
N GLN A 300 -2.95 23.08 5.03
CA GLN A 300 -4.16 23.88 5.18
C GLN A 300 -5.15 23.61 4.03
N PRO A 301 -6.46 23.67 4.28
CA PRO A 301 -7.46 23.63 3.22
C PRO A 301 -7.39 24.89 2.37
N ILE A 302 -7.79 24.78 1.10
CA ILE A 302 -7.66 25.87 0.11
C ILE A 302 -8.72 26.96 0.23
N GLY A 303 -9.74 26.74 1.05
CA GLY A 303 -10.90 27.61 1.17
C GLY A 303 -11.82 27.21 2.32
N PRO A 304 -12.92 27.95 2.51
CA PRO A 304 -13.91 27.65 3.54
C PRO A 304 -14.47 26.24 3.36
N PRO A 305 -14.44 25.39 4.41
CA PRO A 305 -15.06 24.07 4.37
C PRO A 305 -16.55 24.14 4.05
N THR A 306 -17.04 23.15 3.29
CA THR A 306 -18.48 23.06 3.01
C THR A 306 -19.20 22.44 4.21
N GLN A 307 -20.14 23.15 4.81
CA GLN A 307 -20.98 22.60 5.87
C GLN A 307 -21.91 21.52 5.32
N LEU A 308 -22.01 20.41 6.05
CA LEU A 308 -22.85 19.26 5.76
C LEU A 308 -24.10 19.25 6.66
N PRO A 309 -25.15 18.48 6.31
CA PRO A 309 -26.23 18.15 7.23
C PRO A 309 -25.71 17.54 8.53
N ASP A 310 -26.42 17.77 9.64
CA ASP A 310 -26.06 17.23 10.95
C ASP A 310 -25.92 15.69 10.90
N GLY A 311 -24.80 15.20 11.44
CA GLY A 311 -24.50 13.76 11.50
C GLY A 311 -23.98 13.15 10.20
N ALA A 312 -23.84 13.93 9.12
CA ALA A 312 -23.14 13.52 7.92
C ALA A 312 -21.61 13.61 8.09
N GLY A 313 -20.86 13.11 7.10
CA GLY A 313 -19.40 13.16 7.12
C GLY A 313 -18.75 11.97 7.83
N ALA A 314 -19.53 10.94 8.17
CA ALA A 314 -19.00 9.68 8.69
C ALA A 314 -18.21 8.91 7.62
N TYR A 315 -18.58 9.09 6.35
CA TYR A 315 -17.88 8.54 5.19
C TYR A 315 -18.18 9.35 3.94
N GLY A 316 -17.34 9.19 2.92
CA GLY A 316 -17.58 9.81 1.63
C GLY A 316 -16.65 9.32 0.53
N THR A 317 -17.08 9.51 -0.72
CA THR A 317 -16.34 9.12 -1.93
C THR A 317 -16.67 10.06 -3.09
N VAL A 318 -15.89 10.01 -4.17
CA VAL A 318 -16.16 10.76 -5.41
C VAL A 318 -16.36 9.79 -6.56
N LYS A 319 -17.45 9.98 -7.30
CA LYS A 319 -17.77 9.21 -8.51
C LYS A 319 -18.47 10.10 -9.52
N ASP A 320 -18.02 10.02 -10.78
CA ASP A 320 -18.56 10.78 -11.91
C ASP A 320 -18.61 12.31 -11.67
N GLY A 321 -17.61 12.83 -10.95
CA GLY A 321 -17.49 14.26 -10.61
C GLY A 321 -18.44 14.75 -9.51
N ALA A 322 -19.18 13.85 -8.86
CA ALA A 322 -20.01 14.16 -7.70
C ALA A 322 -19.38 13.62 -6.42
N LEU A 323 -19.50 14.39 -5.34
CA LEU A 323 -19.12 13.94 -4.00
C LEU A 323 -20.35 13.30 -3.34
N TYR A 324 -20.14 12.12 -2.75
CA TYR A 324 -21.12 11.39 -1.98
C TYR A 324 -20.69 11.39 -0.52
N VAL A 325 -21.56 11.79 0.39
CA VAL A 325 -21.25 11.89 1.83
C VAL A 325 -22.38 11.28 2.64
N GLY A 326 -22.03 10.41 3.59
CA GLY A 326 -23.01 9.68 4.36
C GLY A 326 -23.03 9.97 5.85
N THR A 327 -24.11 9.55 6.50
CA THR A 327 -24.32 9.63 7.95
C THR A 327 -24.06 8.31 8.63
N HIS A 328 -23.61 8.36 9.88
CA HIS A 328 -23.63 7.21 10.79
C HIS A 328 -24.89 7.26 11.67
N VAL A 329 -25.65 6.16 11.70
CA VAL A 329 -26.78 5.97 12.60
C VAL A 329 -26.55 4.68 13.39
N GLY A 330 -26.64 4.74 14.72
CA GLY A 330 -26.45 3.59 15.59
C GLY A 330 -27.58 2.57 15.45
N ASP A 331 -27.26 1.27 15.51
CA ASP A 331 -28.22 0.17 15.32
C ASP A 331 -29.30 0.11 16.41
N ILE A 332 -30.56 0.03 15.98
CA ILE A 332 -31.74 -0.08 16.85
C ILE A 332 -32.41 -1.47 16.76
N GLY A 333 -31.87 -2.42 15.99
CA GLY A 333 -32.49 -3.73 15.81
C GLY A 333 -31.69 -4.76 15.00
N ARG A 334 -30.87 -5.57 15.68
CA ARG A 334 -30.30 -6.86 15.21
C ARG A 334 -29.26 -6.77 14.08
N GLY A 335 -28.70 -5.58 13.81
CA GLY A 335 -27.67 -5.39 12.79
C GLY A 335 -28.09 -5.98 11.45
N GLY A 336 -29.30 -5.67 10.96
CA GLY A 336 -29.86 -6.27 9.76
C GLY A 336 -29.22 -5.75 8.47
N ASN A 337 -29.04 -6.64 7.48
CA ASN A 337 -28.80 -6.24 6.08
C ASN A 337 -30.10 -5.82 5.38
N ALA A 338 -31.23 -5.87 6.09
CA ALA A 338 -32.53 -5.48 5.58
C ALA A 338 -32.76 -3.99 5.83
N TYR A 339 -33.75 -3.42 5.13
CA TYR A 339 -34.27 -2.11 5.49
C TYR A 339 -35.12 -2.22 6.76
N ASP A 340 -34.74 -1.50 7.81
CA ASP A 340 -35.44 -1.55 9.10
C ASP A 340 -36.34 -0.32 9.34
N GLY A 341 -36.20 0.74 8.54
CA GLY A 341 -37.09 1.90 8.54
C GLY A 341 -36.35 3.22 8.32
N ALA A 342 -37.09 4.28 7.99
CA ALA A 342 -36.48 5.58 7.66
C ALA A 342 -35.78 6.28 8.84
N ASP A 343 -36.13 5.90 10.07
CA ASP A 343 -35.54 6.43 11.31
C ASP A 343 -34.32 5.62 11.78
N ASP A 344 -34.13 4.42 11.23
CA ASP A 344 -33.12 3.44 11.65
C ASP A 344 -31.94 3.38 10.66
N ASP A 345 -32.17 3.76 9.40
CA ASP A 345 -31.18 3.77 8.33
C ASP A 345 -30.39 5.08 8.25
N GLY A 346 -29.15 4.97 7.75
CA GLY A 346 -28.34 6.11 7.38
C GLY A 346 -28.84 6.82 6.12
N ARG A 347 -28.21 7.94 5.80
CA ARG A 347 -28.47 8.76 4.61
C ARG A 347 -27.18 8.98 3.85
N LEU A 348 -27.24 8.89 2.53
CA LEU A 348 -26.20 9.33 1.61
C LEU A 348 -26.68 10.55 0.85
N TYR A 349 -25.89 11.61 0.90
CA TYR A 349 -26.11 12.86 0.20
C TYR A 349 -25.19 12.94 -1.03
N ARG A 350 -25.65 13.62 -2.08
CA ARG A 350 -24.86 13.89 -3.29
C ARG A 350 -24.62 15.39 -3.42
N TYR A 351 -23.42 15.76 -3.85
CA TYR A 351 -23.00 17.14 -4.06
C TYR A 351 -22.37 17.33 -5.43
N THR A 352 -22.59 18.51 -6.01
CA THR A 352 -21.93 18.95 -7.24
C THR A 352 -20.89 20.02 -6.92
N PRO A 353 -19.76 20.05 -7.65
CA PRO A 353 -18.71 21.03 -7.41
C PRO A 353 -19.21 22.44 -7.73
N ASP A 354 -18.85 23.42 -6.90
CA ASP A 354 -19.19 24.83 -7.12
C ASP A 354 -18.22 25.55 -8.08
N GLY A 355 -17.14 24.87 -8.48
CA GLY A 355 -16.09 25.39 -9.36
C GLY A 355 -14.94 26.14 -8.65
N HIS A 356 -14.98 26.24 -7.33
CA HIS A 356 -14.02 26.97 -6.50
C HIS A 356 -13.44 26.11 -5.35
N GLY A 357 -13.63 24.79 -5.42
CA GLY A 357 -13.17 23.84 -4.39
C GLY A 357 -14.21 23.58 -3.29
N GLY A 358 -15.40 24.18 -3.38
CA GLY A 358 -16.53 23.89 -2.51
C GLY A 358 -17.59 23.02 -3.19
N TRP A 359 -18.63 22.69 -2.42
CA TRP A 359 -19.66 21.73 -2.80
C TRP A 359 -21.06 22.30 -2.58
N THR A 360 -21.97 22.05 -3.52
CA THR A 360 -23.40 22.37 -3.38
C THR A 360 -24.21 21.09 -3.36
N GLN A 361 -25.07 20.93 -2.35
CA GLN A 361 -25.93 19.75 -2.23
C GLN A 361 -26.89 19.65 -3.43
N ASP A 362 -26.94 18.48 -4.04
CA ASP A 362 -27.92 18.16 -5.07
C ASP A 362 -29.26 17.79 -4.42
N THR A 363 -30.16 18.77 -4.35
CA THR A 363 -31.50 18.57 -3.78
C THR A 363 -32.43 17.73 -4.67
N THR A 364 -32.02 17.40 -5.90
CA THR A 364 -32.78 16.53 -6.80
C THR A 364 -32.46 15.04 -6.60
N PHE A 365 -31.37 14.73 -5.90
CA PHE A 365 -30.97 13.36 -5.57
C PHE A 365 -32.02 12.62 -4.73
N GLY A 366 -32.18 11.31 -4.94
CA GLY A 366 -33.21 10.51 -4.29
C GLY A 366 -34.62 11.02 -4.59
N GLY A 367 -34.90 11.32 -5.87
CA GLY A 367 -36.24 11.76 -6.30
C GLY A 367 -36.70 13.10 -5.72
N GLY A 368 -35.75 13.98 -5.38
CA GLY A 368 -36.03 15.27 -4.75
C GLY A 368 -36.03 15.26 -3.23
N ALA A 369 -35.68 14.15 -2.58
CA ALA A 369 -35.47 14.10 -1.13
C ALA A 369 -34.12 14.72 -0.71
N GLY A 370 -33.17 14.82 -1.65
CA GLY A 370 -31.80 15.27 -1.44
C GLY A 370 -30.88 14.20 -0.86
N TYR A 371 -31.34 12.96 -0.70
CA TYR A 371 -30.59 11.82 -0.17
C TYR A 371 -31.19 10.48 -0.59
N VAL A 372 -30.41 9.41 -0.47
CA VAL A 372 -30.86 8.01 -0.50
C VAL A 372 -30.53 7.32 0.83
N HIS A 373 -31.20 6.22 1.14
CA HIS A 373 -30.95 5.49 2.38
C HIS A 373 -29.74 4.56 2.27
N THR A 374 -29.04 4.39 3.39
CA THR A 374 -27.88 3.50 3.52
C THR A 374 -28.04 2.57 4.71
N PRO A 375 -27.31 1.45 4.75
CA PRO A 375 -27.35 0.56 5.90
C PRO A 375 -27.03 1.30 7.22
N PRO A 376 -27.63 0.89 8.35
CA PRO A 376 -27.24 1.40 9.65
C PRO A 376 -25.74 1.13 9.89
N GLN A 377 -25.12 2.00 10.69
CA GLN A 377 -23.70 1.91 11.05
C GLN A 377 -22.73 1.87 9.86
N ALA A 378 -23.12 2.42 8.71
CA ALA A 378 -22.24 2.56 7.56
C ALA A 378 -21.05 3.49 7.90
N GLN A 379 -19.85 3.06 7.49
CA GLN A 379 -18.57 3.76 7.71
C GLN A 379 -17.77 3.97 6.41
N GLY A 380 -18.26 3.46 5.28
CA GLY A 380 -17.59 3.57 4.00
C GLY A 380 -18.55 3.29 2.86
N VAL A 381 -18.24 3.83 1.68
CA VAL A 381 -19.03 3.60 0.47
C VAL A 381 -18.17 3.59 -0.79
N VAL A 382 -18.45 2.64 -1.67
CA VAL A 382 -18.05 2.66 -3.08
C VAL A 382 -19.31 2.84 -3.92
N VAL A 383 -19.27 3.78 -4.87
CA VAL A 383 -20.38 4.04 -5.80
C VAL A 383 -20.04 3.47 -7.17
N ARG A 384 -20.84 2.52 -7.65
CA ARG A 384 -20.73 1.90 -8.97
C ARG A 384 -21.92 2.32 -9.84
N ASP A 385 -21.92 1.90 -11.10
CA ASP A 385 -22.96 2.33 -12.05
C ASP A 385 -24.32 1.66 -11.74
N GLY A 386 -24.30 0.41 -11.25
CA GLY A 386 -25.51 -0.35 -10.89
C GLY A 386 -25.78 -0.50 -9.41
N GLU A 387 -24.77 -0.32 -8.54
CA GLU A 387 -24.90 -0.54 -7.11
C GLU A 387 -24.05 0.41 -6.26
N TYR A 388 -24.38 0.44 -4.97
CA TYR A 388 -23.54 0.91 -3.89
C TYR A 388 -22.96 -0.29 -3.14
N VAL A 389 -21.71 -0.19 -2.70
CA VAL A 389 -21.14 -1.12 -1.72
C VAL A 389 -20.84 -0.33 -0.46
N PHE A 390 -21.38 -0.75 0.68
CA PHE A 390 -21.15 -0.11 1.97
C PHE A 390 -20.33 -1.02 2.88
N SER A 391 -19.45 -0.44 3.69
CA SER A 391 -18.91 -1.10 4.88
C SER A 391 -19.71 -0.68 6.11
N THR A 392 -19.93 -1.60 7.04
CA THR A 392 -20.58 -1.31 8.33
C THR A 392 -19.77 -1.80 9.51
N SER A 393 -19.69 -0.99 10.58
CA SER A 393 -18.95 -1.29 11.80
C SER A 393 -19.91 -1.58 12.95
N LEU A 394 -19.88 -2.81 13.48
CA LEU A 394 -20.74 -3.23 14.60
C LEU A 394 -20.06 -3.08 15.98
N GLY A 395 -18.87 -2.49 16.03
CA GLY A 395 -18.07 -2.33 17.24
C GLY A 395 -17.04 -3.45 17.46
N ARG A 396 -16.52 -3.52 18.69
CA ARG A 396 -15.40 -4.41 19.06
C ARG A 396 -15.79 -5.88 19.18
N ASP A 397 -17.05 -6.15 19.46
CA ASP A 397 -17.59 -7.47 19.80
C ASP A 397 -18.17 -8.23 18.60
N ARG A 398 -18.19 -7.60 17.41
CA ARG A 398 -18.88 -8.14 16.24
C ARG A 398 -18.16 -7.83 14.94
N ALA A 399 -18.24 -8.77 14.02
CA ALA A 399 -17.74 -8.65 12.66
C ALA A 399 -18.34 -7.44 11.93
N GLY A 400 -17.50 -6.73 11.19
CA GLY A 400 -17.93 -5.75 10.21
C GLY A 400 -18.56 -6.43 9.01
N ARG A 401 -19.10 -5.66 8.07
CA ARG A 401 -19.76 -6.21 6.86
C ARG A 401 -19.52 -5.36 5.64
N LEU A 402 -19.51 -6.01 4.47
CA LEU A 402 -19.81 -5.38 3.19
C LEU A 402 -21.25 -5.67 2.80
N ILE A 403 -22.00 -4.64 2.43
CA ILE A 403 -23.40 -4.72 1.99
C ILE A 403 -23.51 -4.09 0.61
N THR A 404 -23.87 -4.91 -0.36
CA THR A 404 -24.23 -4.47 -1.71
C THR A 404 -25.67 -3.99 -1.72
N GLN A 405 -25.94 -2.83 -2.30
CA GLN A 405 -27.27 -2.23 -2.40
C GLN A 405 -27.50 -1.74 -3.83
N ASP A 406 -28.61 -2.09 -4.47
CA ASP A 406 -28.94 -1.56 -5.80
C ASP A 406 -28.91 -0.03 -5.84
N ARG A 407 -28.40 0.52 -6.93
CA ARG A 407 -28.32 1.98 -7.11
C ARG A 407 -29.65 2.53 -7.60
N GLN A 408 -30.30 3.33 -6.75
CA GLN A 408 -31.55 4.03 -7.04
C GLN A 408 -31.41 5.52 -6.72
N ASP A 409 -31.00 6.31 -7.70
CA ASP A 409 -30.71 7.74 -7.52
C ASP A 409 -31.96 8.63 -7.66
N ASP A 410 -33.07 8.10 -8.18
CA ASP A 410 -34.28 8.82 -8.59
C ASP A 410 -35.47 8.68 -7.63
N GLU A 411 -35.30 7.97 -6.52
CA GLU A 411 -36.26 7.90 -5.42
C GLU A 411 -35.54 7.77 -4.06
N PRO A 412 -36.14 8.23 -2.95
CA PRO A 412 -35.61 7.99 -1.62
C PRO A 412 -35.90 6.53 -1.26
N GLY A 413 -35.03 5.63 -1.70
CA GLY A 413 -35.22 4.20 -1.62
C GLY A 413 -34.02 3.47 -1.05
N ASN A 414 -34.27 2.30 -0.47
CA ASN A 414 -33.27 1.29 -0.17
C ASN A 414 -33.33 0.34 -1.35
N GLY A 415 -32.39 0.49 -2.29
CA GLY A 415 -32.20 -0.54 -3.30
C GLY A 415 -32.13 -1.92 -2.62
N ASP A 416 -32.48 -2.96 -3.36
CA ASP A 416 -32.44 -4.31 -2.80
C ASP A 416 -31.02 -4.58 -2.28
N ARG A 417 -30.93 -4.98 -1.01
CA ARG A 417 -29.68 -5.27 -0.34
C ARG A 417 -29.37 -6.76 -0.51
N GLY A 418 -28.15 -7.04 -0.95
CA GLY A 418 -27.62 -8.40 -1.03
C GLY A 418 -27.34 -9.01 0.34
N ASP A 419 -26.91 -10.27 0.32
CA ASP A 419 -26.34 -10.90 1.51
C ASP A 419 -25.08 -10.14 1.94
N ALA A 420 -24.88 -9.99 3.24
CA ALA A 420 -23.65 -9.37 3.73
C ALA A 420 -22.48 -10.33 3.58
N TYR A 421 -21.36 -9.76 3.17
CA TYR A 421 -20.07 -10.40 3.26
C TYR A 421 -19.38 -9.97 4.56
N GLU A 422 -18.96 -10.93 5.37
CA GLU A 422 -18.38 -10.66 6.69
C GLU A 422 -16.95 -10.10 6.58
N LEU A 423 -16.65 -9.06 7.38
CA LEU A 423 -15.33 -8.46 7.52
C LEU A 423 -14.81 -8.65 8.96
N PRO A 424 -13.49 -8.48 9.19
CA PRO A 424 -12.96 -8.26 10.53
C PRO A 424 -13.69 -7.16 11.31
N HIS A 425 -13.55 -7.19 12.64
CA HIS A 425 -14.22 -6.26 13.54
C HIS A 425 -13.79 -4.81 13.26
N MET A 426 -14.71 -3.87 13.51
CA MET A 426 -14.47 -2.44 13.36
C MET A 426 -14.00 -2.01 11.95
N SER A 427 -14.67 -2.51 10.91
CA SER A 427 -14.41 -2.09 9.53
C SER A 427 -14.88 -0.67 9.27
N GLU A 428 -14.02 0.17 8.71
CA GLU A 428 -14.30 1.59 8.44
C GLU A 428 -14.36 1.86 6.93
N GLY A 429 -13.62 2.84 6.42
CA GLY A 429 -13.60 3.23 5.02
C GLY A 429 -13.25 2.09 4.06
N ILE A 430 -13.83 2.15 2.87
CA ILE A 430 -13.60 1.21 1.77
C ILE A 430 -13.33 1.93 0.45
N ILE A 431 -12.55 1.27 -0.41
CA ILE A 431 -12.28 1.70 -1.79
C ILE A 431 -12.39 0.50 -2.73
N GLU A 432 -12.68 0.76 -4.01
CA GLU A 432 -12.48 -0.24 -5.05
C GLU A 432 -11.09 -0.06 -5.66
N LEU A 433 -10.26 -1.08 -5.55
CA LEU A 433 -8.91 -1.13 -6.13
C LEU A 433 -8.71 -2.49 -6.81
N ASP A 434 -8.31 -2.45 -8.07
CA ASP A 434 -8.00 -3.64 -8.87
C ASP A 434 -9.11 -4.70 -8.97
N GLY A 435 -10.38 -4.28 -8.96
CA GLY A 435 -11.53 -5.19 -9.00
C GLY A 435 -11.79 -5.90 -7.67
N GLU A 436 -11.30 -5.32 -6.59
CA GLU A 436 -11.53 -5.77 -5.22
C GLU A 436 -11.91 -4.58 -4.34
N ILE A 437 -12.68 -4.84 -3.30
CA ILE A 437 -12.96 -3.89 -2.23
C ILE A 437 -11.84 -4.01 -1.20
N VAL A 438 -11.14 -2.90 -0.97
CA VAL A 438 -10.16 -2.77 0.11
C VAL A 438 -10.84 -2.11 1.30
N ALA A 439 -10.67 -2.67 2.50
CA ALA A 439 -11.23 -2.15 3.74
C ALA A 439 -10.14 -1.85 4.78
N THR A 440 -10.33 -0.79 5.57
CA THR A 440 -9.50 -0.43 6.73
C THR A 440 -10.24 -0.67 8.06
N TYR A 441 -9.52 -0.64 9.18
CA TYR A 441 -10.05 -1.06 10.49
C TYR A 441 -9.51 -0.22 11.66
N GLU A 442 -10.40 0.23 12.57
CA GLU A 442 -9.97 0.88 13.83
C GLU A 442 -9.34 -0.11 14.81
N SER A 443 -9.55 -1.41 14.59
CA SER A 443 -9.23 -2.48 15.53
C SER A 443 -7.76 -2.57 15.96
N GLY A 444 -6.84 -1.92 15.24
CA GLY A 444 -5.42 -1.88 15.60
C GLY A 444 -4.94 -0.61 16.29
N ALA A 445 -5.83 0.35 16.58
CA ALA A 445 -5.48 1.61 17.22
C ALA A 445 -5.38 1.49 18.74
N ASP A 446 -4.57 2.33 19.39
CA ASP A 446 -4.26 2.23 20.82
C ASP A 446 -5.50 2.35 21.70
N ALA A 447 -6.44 3.20 21.29
CA ALA A 447 -7.73 3.34 21.96
C ALA A 447 -8.48 2.01 22.09
N TYR A 448 -8.15 1.02 21.25
CA TYR A 448 -8.76 -0.31 21.15
C TYR A 448 -7.84 -1.44 21.63
N GLY A 449 -6.61 -1.09 22.04
CA GLY A 449 -5.65 -2.04 22.61
C GLY A 449 -6.03 -2.54 23.99
N PRO A 450 -5.28 -3.53 24.50
CA PRO A 450 -5.51 -4.11 25.81
C PRO A 450 -5.27 -3.08 26.92
N ASP A 451 -6.32 -2.75 27.68
CA ASP A 451 -6.26 -1.85 28.86
C ASP A 451 -6.29 -2.63 30.19
N GLY A 452 -5.84 -3.89 30.16
CA GLY A 452 -5.96 -4.85 31.27
C GLY A 452 -7.30 -5.59 31.33
N SER A 453 -8.11 -5.49 30.28
CA SER A 453 -9.29 -6.34 30.06
C SER A 453 -8.91 -7.65 29.35
N ASP A 454 -9.24 -8.80 29.96
CA ASP A 454 -9.13 -10.14 29.38
C ASP A 454 -10.26 -10.35 28.36
N ASP A 455 -10.21 -9.65 27.22
CA ASP A 455 -11.20 -9.88 26.16
C ASP A 455 -10.55 -10.68 25.03
N ASP A 456 -10.59 -12.02 25.19
CA ASP A 456 -10.17 -13.00 24.18
C ASP A 456 -10.86 -12.77 22.82
N ASP A 457 -11.93 -11.96 22.78
CA ASP A 457 -12.71 -11.57 21.61
C ASP A 457 -12.14 -10.41 20.78
N LEU A 458 -11.03 -9.79 21.20
CA LEU A 458 -10.40 -8.72 20.45
C LEU A 458 -9.72 -9.23 19.16
N TRP A 459 -10.22 -8.76 18.02
CA TRP A 459 -9.64 -9.04 16.71
C TRP A 459 -8.79 -7.85 16.24
N ALA A 460 -7.55 -7.77 16.73
CA ALA A 460 -6.58 -6.77 16.29
C ALA A 460 -6.21 -6.97 14.81
N ASN A 461 -6.57 -6.04 13.94
CA ASN A 461 -6.19 -6.12 12.53
C ASN A 461 -5.34 -4.91 12.13
N PRO A 462 -4.00 -5.07 12.00
CA PRO A 462 -3.13 -3.98 11.57
C PRO A 462 -3.09 -3.82 10.04
N TYR A 463 -3.70 -4.74 9.28
CA TYR A 463 -3.68 -4.73 7.82
C TYR A 463 -5.04 -4.36 7.25
N MET A 464 -5.03 -3.65 6.12
CA MET A 464 -6.21 -3.58 5.26
C MET A 464 -6.54 -5.00 4.76
N THR A 465 -7.79 -5.27 4.41
CA THR A 465 -8.16 -6.52 3.71
C THR A 465 -8.67 -6.24 2.31
N ARG A 466 -8.66 -7.26 1.46
CA ARG A 466 -9.09 -7.24 0.06
C ARG A 466 -10.18 -8.29 -0.15
N THR A 467 -11.30 -7.89 -0.72
CA THR A 467 -12.43 -8.77 -1.05
C THR A 467 -12.75 -8.64 -2.53
N SER A 468 -12.73 -9.74 -3.30
CA SER A 468 -13.03 -9.67 -4.73
C SER A 468 -14.49 -9.30 -5.01
N LEU A 469 -14.74 -8.57 -6.10
CA LEU A 469 -16.11 -8.27 -6.53
C LEU A 469 -16.93 -9.54 -6.84
N GLU A 470 -16.27 -10.61 -7.29
CA GLU A 470 -16.91 -11.92 -7.49
C GLU A 470 -17.45 -12.50 -6.18
N ALA A 471 -16.71 -12.34 -5.07
CA ALA A 471 -17.17 -12.76 -3.75
C ALA A 471 -18.42 -11.98 -3.27
N LEU A 472 -18.66 -10.80 -3.84
CA LEU A 472 -19.86 -9.99 -3.60
C LEU A 472 -20.98 -10.26 -4.62
N GLY A 473 -20.80 -11.21 -5.54
CA GLY A 473 -21.76 -11.52 -6.60
C GLY A 473 -21.81 -10.51 -7.75
N LEU A 474 -20.80 -9.64 -7.88
CA LEU A 474 -20.78 -8.51 -8.81
C LEU A 474 -20.07 -8.81 -10.15
N SER A 475 -20.17 -10.04 -10.68
CA SER A 475 -19.54 -10.42 -11.95
C SER A 475 -20.37 -10.01 -13.18
N GLU A 476 -19.75 -9.38 -14.19
CA GLU A 476 -20.43 -8.97 -15.44
C GLU A 476 -20.56 -10.06 -16.51
N ASP A 477 -21.54 -9.89 -17.43
CA ASP A 477 -21.66 -10.64 -18.70
C ASP A 477 -20.51 -10.29 -19.67
N ILE A 478 -19.90 -11.31 -20.28
CA ILE A 478 -18.67 -11.17 -21.06
C ILE A 478 -18.86 -11.69 -22.49
N GLU A 479 -18.78 -10.81 -23.49
CA GLU A 479 -18.48 -11.20 -24.87
C GLU A 479 -16.96 -11.36 -25.01
N VAL A 480 -16.44 -12.46 -25.57
CA VAL A 480 -14.99 -12.76 -25.63
C VAL A 480 -14.60 -13.22 -27.03
N SER A 481 -13.48 -12.71 -27.58
CA SER A 481 -12.84 -13.25 -28.80
C SER A 481 -11.79 -14.32 -28.47
N PRO A 482 -12.00 -15.61 -28.81
CA PRO A 482 -11.06 -16.69 -28.52
C PRO A 482 -9.67 -16.53 -29.17
N GLU A 483 -9.59 -15.91 -30.35
CA GLU A 483 -8.32 -15.69 -31.03
C GLU A 483 -7.45 -14.66 -30.29
N SER A 484 -8.08 -13.59 -29.81
CA SER A 484 -7.41 -12.56 -29.01
C SER A 484 -6.88 -13.11 -27.68
N LEU A 485 -7.60 -14.04 -27.04
CA LEU A 485 -7.16 -14.76 -25.84
C LEU A 485 -5.90 -15.61 -26.10
N ARG A 486 -5.83 -16.31 -27.25
CA ARG A 486 -4.63 -17.09 -27.63
C ARG A 486 -3.44 -16.18 -27.90
N GLY A 487 -3.70 -15.01 -28.49
CA GLY A 487 -2.70 -13.96 -28.66
C GLY A 487 -2.14 -13.52 -27.30
N ALA A 488 -2.99 -13.08 -26.38
CA ALA A 488 -2.61 -12.69 -25.02
C ALA A 488 -1.84 -13.79 -24.29
N ALA A 489 -2.30 -15.05 -24.37
CA ALA A 489 -1.62 -16.19 -23.77
C ALA A 489 -0.18 -16.34 -24.27
N THR A 490 0.04 -16.15 -25.58
CA THR A 490 1.37 -16.27 -26.18
C THR A 490 2.34 -15.21 -25.66
N ASP A 491 1.87 -13.97 -25.49
CA ASP A 491 2.71 -12.88 -24.99
C ASP A 491 3.02 -13.03 -23.50
N PHE A 492 2.06 -13.49 -22.70
CA PHE A 492 2.32 -13.86 -21.31
C PHE A 492 3.33 -15.00 -21.18
N ASP A 493 3.25 -16.06 -22.00
CA ASP A 493 4.30 -17.11 -21.98
C ASP A 493 5.67 -16.53 -22.34
N ALA A 494 5.69 -15.59 -23.30
CA ALA A 494 6.89 -14.91 -23.72
C ALA A 494 7.48 -14.00 -22.62
N ALA A 495 6.65 -13.43 -21.74
CA ALA A 495 7.05 -12.62 -20.59
C ALA A 495 7.62 -13.46 -19.42
N ALA A 496 7.16 -14.70 -19.23
CA ALA A 496 7.66 -15.57 -18.16
C ALA A 496 9.17 -15.86 -18.29
N ARG A 497 9.70 -15.97 -19.52
CA ARG A 497 11.10 -16.36 -19.76
C ARG A 497 12.11 -15.30 -19.29
N PRO A 498 11.97 -14.00 -19.62
CA PRO A 498 12.81 -12.96 -19.04
C PRO A 498 12.77 -12.92 -17.51
N LEU A 499 11.61 -13.09 -16.86
CA LEU A 499 11.52 -13.14 -15.39
C LEU A 499 12.29 -14.32 -14.79
N ALA A 500 12.14 -15.51 -15.36
CA ALA A 500 12.92 -16.68 -14.93
C ALA A 500 14.43 -16.46 -15.16
N ALA A 501 14.82 -15.79 -16.25
CA ALA A 501 16.21 -15.43 -16.49
C ALA A 501 16.72 -14.41 -15.45
N ALA A 502 15.91 -13.41 -15.09
CA ALA A 502 16.23 -12.45 -14.03
C ALA A 502 16.42 -13.15 -12.68
N ALA A 503 15.49 -14.04 -12.29
CA ALA A 503 15.61 -14.86 -11.08
C ALA A 503 16.93 -15.65 -11.06
N ASN A 504 17.29 -16.29 -12.17
CA ASN A 504 18.53 -17.04 -12.31
C ASN A 504 19.81 -16.17 -12.26
N LEU A 505 19.74 -14.90 -12.69
CA LEU A 505 20.84 -13.96 -12.56
C LEU A 505 21.01 -13.54 -11.11
N VAL A 506 19.91 -13.15 -10.46
CA VAL A 506 19.89 -12.73 -9.04
C VAL A 506 20.34 -13.87 -8.13
N GLY A 507 19.83 -15.09 -8.32
CA GLY A 507 20.20 -16.26 -7.51
C GLY A 507 21.66 -16.69 -7.64
N ARG A 508 22.40 -16.18 -8.65
CA ARG A 508 23.86 -16.38 -8.76
C ARG A 508 24.68 -15.32 -8.03
N VAL A 509 24.05 -14.24 -7.58
CA VAL A 509 24.72 -13.19 -6.83
C VAL A 509 24.81 -13.62 -5.37
N THR A 510 26.03 -13.76 -4.86
CA THR A 510 26.29 -13.98 -3.44
C THR A 510 27.32 -12.99 -2.96
N VAL A 511 26.91 -12.09 -2.09
CA VAL A 511 27.76 -11.02 -1.56
C VAL A 511 28.53 -11.55 -0.35
N SER A 512 29.85 -11.55 -0.42
CA SER A 512 30.70 -11.92 0.72
C SER A 512 31.02 -10.69 1.57
N ALA A 513 30.95 -10.84 2.90
CA ALA A 513 31.46 -9.81 3.81
C ALA A 513 32.93 -9.47 3.52
N SER A 514 33.73 -10.48 3.16
CA SER A 514 35.15 -10.29 2.81
C SER A 514 35.36 -9.40 1.60
N SER A 515 34.37 -9.23 0.71
CA SER A 515 34.47 -8.32 -0.44
C SER A 515 34.53 -6.85 -0.02
N PHE A 516 34.17 -6.53 1.23
CA PHE A 516 34.23 -5.20 1.83
C PHE A 516 35.42 -5.05 2.80
N GLY A 517 36.34 -6.01 2.86
CA GLY A 517 37.42 -6.02 3.85
C GLY A 517 36.94 -6.39 5.25
N GLU A 518 37.88 -6.53 6.19
CA GLU A 518 37.59 -6.96 7.56
C GLU A 518 37.17 -5.77 8.44
N VAL A 519 35.87 -5.43 8.42
CA VAL A 519 35.26 -4.43 9.33
C VAL A 519 33.95 -4.94 9.96
N PRO A 520 33.56 -4.45 11.16
CA PRO A 520 32.41 -4.97 11.89
C PRO A 520 31.09 -5.00 11.09
N SER A 521 30.79 -3.94 10.33
CA SER A 521 29.53 -3.83 9.59
C SER A 521 29.51 -4.57 8.24
N ALA A 522 30.62 -5.16 7.79
CA ALA A 522 30.68 -5.86 6.51
C ALA A 522 29.75 -7.09 6.50
N THR A 523 29.69 -7.84 7.61
CA THR A 523 28.78 -8.98 7.77
C THR A 523 27.32 -8.54 7.74
N THR A 524 26.98 -7.46 8.45
CA THR A 524 25.60 -6.92 8.47
C THR A 524 25.12 -6.55 7.07
N LEU A 525 25.96 -5.85 6.30
CA LEU A 525 25.63 -5.48 4.92
C LEU A 525 25.49 -6.71 4.02
N ALA A 526 26.45 -7.64 4.07
CA ALA A 526 26.41 -8.85 3.26
C ALA A 526 25.16 -9.70 3.56
N THR A 527 24.79 -9.86 4.83
CA THR A 527 23.56 -10.56 5.22
C THR A 527 22.32 -9.84 4.68
N ALA A 528 22.20 -8.52 4.88
CA ALA A 528 21.05 -7.76 4.39
C ALA A 528 20.90 -7.86 2.86
N LEU A 529 22.00 -7.75 2.12
CA LEU A 529 22.00 -7.90 0.66
C LEU A 529 21.60 -9.32 0.23
N ASN A 530 22.21 -10.36 0.81
CA ASN A 530 21.91 -11.75 0.45
C ASN A 530 20.47 -12.13 0.78
N ASP A 531 19.94 -11.69 1.91
CA ASP A 531 18.54 -11.94 2.29
C ASP A 531 17.58 -11.34 1.26
N GLN A 532 17.84 -10.11 0.82
CA GLN A 532 16.98 -9.39 -0.12
C GLN A 532 17.17 -9.88 -1.56
N LEU A 533 18.39 -10.26 -1.96
CA LEU A 533 18.64 -10.95 -3.23
C LEU A 533 17.88 -12.28 -3.27
N GLY A 534 17.91 -13.07 -2.20
CA GLY A 534 17.16 -14.32 -2.11
C GLY A 534 15.64 -14.12 -2.13
N LYS A 535 15.12 -13.05 -1.53
CA LYS A 535 13.71 -12.67 -1.66
C LYS A 535 13.37 -12.26 -3.10
N GLY A 536 14.22 -11.45 -3.73
CA GLY A 536 14.07 -11.03 -5.12
C GLY A 536 14.06 -12.21 -6.09
N GLU A 537 14.99 -13.17 -5.94
CA GLU A 537 15.01 -14.42 -6.70
C GLU A 537 13.68 -15.18 -6.59
N ARG A 538 13.22 -15.45 -5.36
CA ARG A 538 11.98 -16.20 -5.12
C ARG A 538 10.75 -15.47 -5.67
N SER A 539 10.71 -14.15 -5.51
CA SER A 539 9.63 -13.29 -6.02
C SER A 539 9.58 -13.32 -7.55
N LEU A 540 10.73 -13.16 -8.22
CA LEU A 540 10.83 -13.23 -9.69
C LEU A 540 10.46 -14.61 -10.24
N ASP A 541 10.91 -15.68 -9.58
CA ASP A 541 10.60 -17.07 -9.97
C ASP A 541 9.11 -17.40 -9.74
N ALA A 542 8.52 -16.93 -8.62
CA ALA A 542 7.08 -17.01 -8.39
C ALA A 542 6.29 -16.21 -9.43
N GLY A 543 6.73 -15.00 -9.77
CA GLY A 543 6.17 -14.16 -10.82
C GLY A 543 6.21 -14.82 -12.19
N ALA A 544 7.35 -15.41 -12.57
CA ALA A 544 7.49 -16.17 -13.81
C ALA A 544 6.49 -17.33 -13.89
N ARG A 545 6.33 -18.11 -12.80
CA ARG A 545 5.34 -19.19 -12.72
C ARG A 545 3.90 -18.67 -12.77
N ALA A 546 3.61 -17.56 -12.11
CA ALA A 546 2.28 -16.96 -12.13
C ALA A 546 1.91 -16.50 -13.54
N VAL A 547 2.81 -15.76 -14.19
CA VAL A 547 2.67 -15.32 -15.59
C VAL A 547 2.46 -16.51 -16.54
N HIS A 548 3.23 -17.58 -16.39
CA HIS A 548 3.08 -18.80 -17.20
C HIS A 548 1.73 -19.51 -16.93
N ARG A 549 1.26 -19.56 -15.68
CA ARG A 549 -0.07 -20.11 -15.36
C ARG A 549 -1.18 -19.26 -15.96
N THR A 550 -1.08 -17.93 -15.90
CA THR A 550 -2.04 -17.02 -16.53
C THR A 550 -2.12 -17.27 -18.04
N SER A 551 -0.97 -17.44 -18.71
CA SER A 551 -0.92 -17.86 -20.11
C SER A 551 -1.70 -19.17 -20.36
N ALA A 552 -1.45 -20.20 -19.54
CA ALA A 552 -2.13 -21.49 -19.68
C ALA A 552 -3.66 -21.39 -19.47
N VAL A 553 -4.11 -20.59 -18.50
CA VAL A 553 -5.54 -20.33 -18.25
C VAL A 553 -6.18 -19.61 -19.43
N LEU A 554 -5.55 -18.55 -19.96
CA LEU A 554 -6.04 -17.83 -21.13
C LEU A 554 -6.17 -18.74 -22.35
N ALA A 555 -5.17 -19.59 -22.59
CA ALA A 555 -5.21 -20.58 -23.66
C ALA A 555 -6.30 -21.65 -23.45
N GLY A 556 -6.57 -22.05 -22.20
CA GLY A 556 -7.65 -22.95 -21.83
C GLY A 556 -9.03 -22.34 -22.07
N ASN A 557 -9.25 -21.12 -21.58
CA ASN A 557 -10.50 -20.38 -21.79
C ASN A 557 -10.78 -20.16 -23.28
N ALA A 558 -9.75 -19.83 -24.07
CA ALA A 558 -9.90 -19.72 -25.52
C ALA A 558 -10.38 -21.01 -26.19
N ARG A 559 -10.05 -22.18 -25.65
CA ARG A 559 -10.57 -23.46 -26.17
C ARG A 559 -12.02 -23.64 -25.76
N THR A 560 -12.35 -23.43 -24.48
CA THR A 560 -13.72 -23.56 -23.97
C THR A 560 -14.72 -22.69 -24.73
N TYR A 561 -14.37 -21.42 -25.00
CA TYR A 561 -15.23 -20.54 -25.80
C TYR A 561 -15.41 -21.05 -27.23
N THR A 562 -14.34 -21.52 -27.89
CA THR A 562 -14.45 -22.11 -29.24
C THR A 562 -15.34 -23.35 -29.24
N ASP A 563 -15.17 -24.25 -28.26
CA ASP A 563 -15.96 -25.48 -28.17
C ASP A 563 -17.44 -25.18 -27.89
N THR A 564 -17.73 -24.14 -27.09
CA THR A 564 -19.10 -23.69 -26.77
C THR A 564 -19.76 -23.04 -27.98
N ASP A 565 -19.04 -22.17 -28.69
CA ASP A 565 -19.52 -21.52 -29.92
C ASP A 565 -19.78 -22.56 -31.01
N ASP A 566 -18.90 -23.54 -31.18
CA ASP A 566 -19.07 -24.65 -32.13
C ASP A 566 -20.29 -25.51 -31.76
N TYR A 567 -20.49 -25.82 -30.47
CA TYR A 567 -21.66 -26.56 -30.00
C TYR A 567 -22.97 -25.79 -30.20
N ALA A 568 -22.98 -24.48 -29.90
CA ALA A 568 -24.15 -23.62 -30.14
C ALA A 568 -24.46 -23.50 -31.64
N ALA A 569 -23.43 -23.32 -32.48
CA ALA A 569 -23.58 -23.29 -33.93
C ALA A 569 -24.11 -24.62 -34.49
N ASP A 570 -23.66 -25.76 -33.97
CA ASP A 570 -24.15 -27.09 -34.36
C ASP A 570 -25.59 -27.33 -33.90
N ALA A 571 -25.95 -26.91 -32.69
CA ALA A 571 -27.32 -26.99 -32.17
C ALA A 571 -28.30 -26.13 -32.99
N ILE A 572 -27.87 -24.94 -33.42
CA ILE A 572 -28.66 -24.05 -34.28
C ILE A 572 -28.77 -24.59 -35.72
N ARG A 573 -27.71 -25.23 -36.24
CA ARG A 573 -27.70 -25.83 -37.59
C ARG A 573 -28.47 -27.15 -37.67
N ARG A 574 -28.75 -27.82 -36.55
CA ARG A 574 -29.56 -29.05 -36.48
C ARG A 574 -30.77 -28.91 -35.55
N PRO A 575 -31.78 -28.09 -35.90
CA PRO A 575 -33.02 -28.09 -35.15
C PRO A 575 -33.78 -29.39 -35.46
N GLY A 576 -33.66 -30.39 -34.58
CA GLY A 576 -34.53 -31.58 -34.57
C GLY A 576 -33.90 -32.92 -34.95
N ALA A 577 -32.78 -33.33 -34.35
CA ALA A 577 -32.42 -34.75 -34.27
C ALA A 577 -32.72 -35.27 -32.85
N PRO A 578 -33.50 -36.35 -32.69
CA PRO A 578 -33.83 -36.95 -31.40
C PRO A 578 -32.63 -37.56 -30.67
#